data_AF-A0A959TQ94-F1
#
_entry.id   AF-A0A959TQ94-F1
#
_cell.length_a   1.000
_cell.length_b   1.000
_cell.length_c   1.000
_cell.angle_alpha   90.00
_cell.angle_beta   90.00
_cell.angle_gamma   90.00
#
_symmetry.space_group_name_H-M   'P 1'
#
loop_
_entity.id
_entity.type
_entity.pdbx_description
1 polymer ?
#
loop_
_entity_poly.entity_id
_entity_poly.type
_entity_poly.pdbx_seq_one_letter_code
_entity_poly.pdbx_strand_id
1 'polypeptide(L)'
;MMRTLLTSILTLLSFASFGQAARLVINDDAYIVYDVTAPATQETWLVVMNPAANAITTSGTGGNIISEREQNYLRWAIGATNGNYTVPFTSPANVKMPLTYQKTTAGTGAGSVVFSTYNYGSSAPAWNNLLYMPSDVTHMNDNATGAVNNSDFVIDRFWIIDTQAPGYAYTANPSSSITFVYDTQDITAQSINASSPLMAQRFNPGVSKWGDFLPVCVWTNMGGFQRSVHVPAAGVIAPADFYRSWTLSDINSPLPIELVDLKGQCEGDRVVIHWTTASEENNDIFTIEKSSDGVEWYAIGSVDGAGNSQVTLEYSFVDMQPSGLAYYRLRQTDFDGTTTTSDLIAAGCEADGGISIVNAWDDGSNVNVLVSSSAEGVHDLTLIDAQGKVMVTRPKQQIQNGITHLSFPKDAIATGIYMIQLQNDNSALNRRIMIQ
;
A
#
# COMPACT_ATOMS: atom_id res chain seq x y z
N MET A 1 -30.77 -5.52 -82.42
CA MET A 1 -29.33 -5.61 -82.07
C MET A 1 -28.88 -4.18 -81.81
N MET A 2 -28.32 -3.77 -80.68
CA MET A 2 -27.55 -4.46 -79.65
C MET A 2 -27.64 -3.61 -78.36
N ARG A 3 -27.71 -4.28 -77.21
CA ARG A 3 -27.70 -3.70 -75.86
C ARG A 3 -26.35 -3.05 -75.56
N THR A 4 -26.35 -1.95 -74.81
CA THR A 4 -25.29 -1.73 -73.81
C THR A 4 -25.85 -0.97 -72.62
N LEU A 5 -26.05 -1.69 -71.51
CA LEU A 5 -26.17 -1.12 -70.18
C LEU A 5 -24.84 -0.44 -69.83
N LEU A 6 -24.86 0.82 -69.40
CA LEU A 6 -23.73 1.40 -68.68
C LEU A 6 -23.90 1.05 -67.19
N THR A 7 -23.10 0.09 -66.74
CA THR A 7 -23.02 -0.37 -65.36
C THR A 7 -22.36 0.70 -64.50
N SER A 8 -23.01 1.04 -63.39
CA SER A 8 -22.49 1.88 -62.32
C SER A 8 -21.18 1.32 -61.77
N ILE A 9 -20.09 2.09 -61.81
CA ILE A 9 -18.93 1.89 -60.96
C ILE A 9 -19.02 2.97 -59.87
N LEU A 10 -19.70 2.62 -58.78
CA LEU A 10 -19.57 3.35 -57.52
C LEU A 10 -18.22 2.95 -56.94
N THR A 11 -17.17 3.74 -57.19
CA THR A 11 -15.91 3.60 -56.46
C THR A 11 -16.19 3.85 -54.98
N LEU A 12 -16.33 2.77 -54.20
CA LEU A 12 -16.07 2.85 -52.77
C LEU A 12 -14.61 3.29 -52.62
N LEU A 13 -14.40 4.57 -52.29
CA LEU A 13 -13.19 4.94 -51.60
C LEU A 13 -13.26 4.22 -50.26
N SER A 14 -12.56 3.08 -50.15
CA SER A 14 -12.13 2.60 -48.87
C SER A 14 -11.27 3.72 -48.28
N PHE A 15 -11.82 4.49 -47.35
CA PHE A 15 -11.00 5.25 -46.43
C PHE A 15 -10.14 4.22 -45.72
N ALA A 16 -8.89 4.09 -46.15
CA ALA A 16 -7.89 3.45 -45.32
C ALA A 16 -7.83 4.30 -44.04
N SER A 17 -8.51 3.85 -42.99
CA SER A 17 -8.26 4.38 -41.67
C SER A 17 -6.82 4.02 -41.36
N PHE A 18 -5.91 4.99 -41.45
CA PHE A 18 -4.57 4.83 -40.91
C PHE A 18 -4.71 4.80 -39.38
N GLY A 19 -5.04 3.62 -38.85
CA GLY A 19 -5.13 3.34 -37.42
C GLY A 19 -3.76 3.20 -36.78
N GLN A 20 -2.83 4.13 -37.05
CA GLN A 20 -1.58 4.18 -36.33
C GLN A 20 -1.78 5.17 -35.17
N ALA A 21 -2.06 4.65 -33.99
CA ALA A 21 -2.08 5.46 -32.77
C ALA A 21 -0.73 6.21 -32.66
N ALA A 22 -0.77 7.53 -32.52
CA ALA A 22 0.43 8.36 -32.45
C ALA A 22 1.33 7.91 -31.29
N ARG A 23 2.62 7.67 -31.54
CA ARG A 23 3.60 7.23 -30.55
C ARG A 23 4.71 8.27 -30.41
N LEU A 24 5.18 8.47 -29.19
CA LEU A 24 6.44 9.15 -28.89
C LEU A 24 7.56 8.10 -28.95
N VAL A 25 8.42 8.20 -29.95
CA VAL A 25 9.58 7.33 -30.12
C VAL A 25 10.85 8.14 -29.89
N ILE A 26 11.61 7.81 -28.85
CA ILE A 26 12.85 8.50 -28.49
C ILE A 26 14.02 7.58 -28.83
N ASN A 27 14.73 7.89 -29.92
CA ASN A 27 15.78 7.03 -30.46
C ASN A 27 17.14 7.39 -29.88
N ASP A 28 17.94 6.35 -29.60
CA ASP A 28 19.34 6.46 -29.24
C ASP A 28 19.58 7.47 -28.10
N ASP A 29 20.43 8.47 -28.35
CA ASP A 29 20.83 9.50 -27.40
C ASP A 29 19.93 10.75 -27.51
N ALA A 30 18.68 10.63 -27.97
CA ALA A 30 17.74 11.75 -27.92
C ALA A 30 17.29 12.02 -26.48
N TYR A 31 17.14 13.30 -26.14
CA TYR A 31 16.74 13.76 -24.80
C TYR A 31 15.49 14.64 -24.86
N ILE A 32 14.59 14.42 -23.92
CA ILE A 32 13.60 15.38 -23.45
C ILE A 32 14.06 15.83 -22.07
N VAL A 33 14.35 17.11 -21.92
CA VAL A 33 14.81 17.70 -20.65
C VAL A 33 13.82 18.79 -20.27
N TYR A 34 13.27 18.69 -19.06
CA TYR A 34 12.43 19.75 -18.51
C TYR A 34 13.29 20.94 -18.07
N ASP A 35 12.76 22.15 -18.20
CA ASP A 35 13.50 23.37 -17.83
C ASP A 35 13.61 23.49 -16.29
N VAL A 36 14.82 23.26 -15.79
CA VAL A 36 15.16 23.36 -14.36
C VAL A 36 15.52 24.79 -13.92
N THR A 37 15.41 25.79 -14.79
CA THR A 37 15.68 27.21 -14.48
C THR A 37 14.43 28.01 -14.13
N ALA A 38 13.25 27.49 -14.48
CA ALA A 38 11.97 28.07 -14.06
C ALA A 38 11.86 28.15 -12.52
N PRO A 39 10.91 28.90 -11.94
CA PRO A 39 10.61 28.80 -10.51
C PRO A 39 10.20 27.37 -10.13
N ALA A 40 10.54 26.91 -8.92
CA ALA A 40 10.19 25.56 -8.45
C ALA A 40 8.68 25.29 -8.48
N THR A 41 7.85 26.34 -8.38
CA THR A 41 6.39 26.25 -8.42
C THR A 41 5.81 26.17 -9.84
N GLN A 42 6.62 26.33 -10.88
CA GLN A 42 6.13 26.33 -12.25
C GLN A 42 6.02 24.90 -12.79
N GLU A 43 4.80 24.52 -13.15
CA GLU A 43 4.53 23.24 -13.80
C GLU A 43 4.99 23.22 -15.26
N THR A 44 5.62 22.12 -15.66
CA THR A 44 5.97 21.84 -17.06
C THR A 44 5.43 20.48 -17.46
N TRP A 45 4.74 20.41 -18.59
CA TRP A 45 3.95 19.23 -18.98
C TRP A 45 4.43 18.62 -20.30
N LEU A 46 4.74 17.32 -20.29
CA LEU A 46 4.73 16.46 -21.47
C LEU A 46 3.47 15.60 -21.46
N VAL A 47 2.63 15.72 -22.48
CA VAL A 47 1.33 15.03 -22.49
C VAL A 47 1.26 13.98 -23.60
N VAL A 48 1.01 12.73 -23.21
CA VAL A 48 0.80 11.59 -24.10
C VAL A 48 -0.64 11.12 -24.00
N MET A 49 -1.43 11.44 -25.02
CA MET A 49 -2.88 11.11 -25.10
C MET A 49 -3.18 9.73 -25.71
N ASN A 50 -2.15 8.91 -25.93
CA ASN A 50 -2.31 7.56 -26.45
C ASN A 50 -2.28 6.55 -25.26
N PRO A 51 -3.38 5.79 -25.02
CA PRO A 51 -3.49 4.88 -23.88
C PRO A 51 -2.70 3.57 -24.02
N ALA A 52 -2.14 3.31 -25.21
CA ALA A 52 -1.40 2.08 -25.45
C ALA A 52 -0.11 2.03 -24.63
N ALA A 53 0.23 0.86 -24.10
CA ALA A 53 1.49 0.62 -23.36
C ALA A 53 2.76 0.95 -24.17
N ASN A 54 2.67 0.93 -25.50
CA ASN A 54 3.76 1.30 -26.41
C ASN A 54 3.66 2.74 -26.95
N ALA A 55 2.84 3.59 -26.33
CA ALA A 55 2.72 5.00 -26.72
C ALA A 55 4.02 5.78 -26.49
N ILE A 56 4.80 5.39 -25.47
CA ILE A 56 6.16 5.85 -25.26
C ILE A 56 7.06 4.64 -25.51
N THR A 57 8.00 4.77 -26.43
CA THR A 57 8.99 3.73 -26.69
C THR A 57 10.35 4.33 -26.96
N THR A 58 11.38 3.59 -26.58
CA THR A 58 12.74 3.91 -26.93
C THR A 58 13.29 2.88 -27.91
N SER A 59 14.31 3.24 -28.67
CA SER A 59 14.99 2.32 -29.58
C SER A 59 16.51 2.58 -29.55
N GLY A 60 17.29 1.61 -30.04
CA GLY A 60 18.76 1.70 -30.04
C GLY A 60 19.33 1.80 -28.62
N THR A 61 20.14 2.82 -28.33
CA THR A 61 20.74 3.04 -26.98
C THR A 61 19.73 3.52 -25.93
N GLY A 62 18.49 3.78 -26.34
CA GLY A 62 17.35 3.66 -25.45
C GLY A 62 16.75 4.94 -24.89
N GLY A 63 16.93 6.12 -25.53
CA GLY A 63 16.15 7.37 -25.36
C GLY A 63 16.05 7.95 -23.93
N ASN A 64 15.89 9.26 -23.77
CA ASN A 64 16.02 9.88 -22.44
C ASN A 64 14.91 10.87 -22.12
N ILE A 65 14.38 10.79 -20.89
CA ILE A 65 13.57 11.83 -20.26
C ILE A 65 14.26 12.21 -18.95
N ILE A 66 14.71 13.46 -18.82
CA ILE A 66 15.35 13.96 -17.60
C ILE A 66 14.37 14.87 -16.89
N SER A 67 13.90 14.42 -15.72
CA SER A 67 13.06 15.16 -14.78
C SER A 67 13.84 15.35 -13.49
N GLU A 68 13.97 16.58 -13.02
CA GLU A 68 14.67 16.89 -11.75
C GLU A 68 13.91 17.90 -10.88
N ARG A 69 12.57 17.90 -10.96
CA ARG A 69 11.66 18.60 -10.05
C ARG A 69 10.34 17.85 -9.91
N GLU A 70 9.67 18.07 -8.80
CA GLU A 70 8.32 17.52 -8.57
C GLU A 70 7.36 17.91 -9.70
N GLN A 71 7.40 19.17 -10.16
CA GLN A 71 6.48 19.77 -11.14
C GLN A 71 6.82 19.49 -12.62
N ASN A 72 7.77 18.59 -12.89
CA ASN A 72 8.13 18.14 -14.24
C ASN A 72 7.25 16.96 -14.68
N TYR A 73 6.01 17.27 -15.05
CA TYR A 73 4.96 16.30 -15.24
C TYR A 73 4.96 15.66 -16.63
N LEU A 74 5.17 14.35 -16.67
CA LEU A 74 4.75 13.52 -17.80
C LEU A 74 3.34 12.98 -17.52
N ARG A 75 2.33 13.47 -18.23
CA ARG A 75 0.98 12.92 -18.18
C ARG A 75 0.78 11.87 -19.26
N TRP A 76 0.43 10.66 -18.87
CA TRP A 76 0.06 9.59 -19.79
C TRP A 76 -1.39 9.18 -19.59
N ALA A 77 -2.21 9.34 -20.63
CA ALA A 77 -3.62 8.94 -20.66
C ALA A 77 -3.80 7.41 -20.74
N ILE A 78 -3.27 6.69 -19.76
CA ILE A 78 -3.20 5.23 -19.68
C ILE A 78 -4.59 4.55 -19.75
N GLY A 79 -5.66 5.23 -19.31
CA GLY A 79 -7.04 4.77 -19.49
C GLY A 79 -7.34 3.43 -18.81
N ALA A 80 -8.23 2.62 -19.39
CA ALA A 80 -8.68 1.37 -18.77
C ALA A 80 -7.83 0.12 -19.11
N THR A 81 -6.99 0.18 -20.15
CA THR A 81 -6.31 -1.01 -20.69
C THR A 81 -5.17 -1.49 -19.80
N ASN A 82 -5.16 -2.73 -19.33
CA ASN A 82 -4.04 -3.29 -18.57
C ASN A 82 -2.75 -3.34 -19.41
N GLY A 83 -1.60 -3.20 -18.76
CA GLY A 83 -0.32 -3.22 -19.45
C GLY A 83 0.84 -2.68 -18.63
N ASN A 84 2.03 -2.75 -19.22
CA ASN A 84 3.26 -2.24 -18.65
C ASN A 84 3.59 -0.90 -19.29
N TYR A 85 3.58 0.15 -18.49
CA TYR A 85 3.79 1.52 -18.91
C TYR A 85 5.14 1.99 -18.38
N THR A 86 6.12 2.08 -19.27
CA THR A 86 7.50 2.43 -18.89
C THR A 86 7.81 3.86 -19.30
N VAL A 87 8.19 4.69 -18.32
CA VAL A 87 8.75 6.02 -18.55
C VAL A 87 10.27 5.88 -18.56
N PRO A 88 10.96 6.23 -19.68
CA PRO A 88 12.41 6.08 -19.80
C PRO A 88 13.14 7.25 -19.11
N PHE A 89 12.97 7.37 -17.79
CA PHE A 89 13.73 8.35 -17.03
C PHE A 89 15.23 8.05 -17.10
N THR A 90 16.02 9.11 -17.18
CA THR A 90 17.49 9.08 -17.18
C THR A 90 17.98 10.17 -16.23
N SER A 91 19.03 9.90 -15.46
CA SER A 91 19.63 10.91 -14.58
C SER A 91 20.41 11.95 -15.41
N PRO A 92 20.72 13.14 -14.85
CA PRO A 92 21.61 14.12 -15.47
C PRO A 92 23.01 13.58 -15.77
N ALA A 93 23.43 12.50 -15.10
CA ALA A 93 24.68 11.78 -15.35
C ALA A 93 24.58 10.74 -16.48
N ASN A 94 23.48 10.73 -17.24
CA ASN A 94 23.17 9.78 -18.31
C ASN A 94 23.03 8.32 -17.86
N VAL A 95 22.62 8.09 -16.61
CA VAL A 95 22.30 6.75 -16.10
C VAL A 95 20.82 6.46 -16.32
N LYS A 96 20.52 5.32 -16.95
CA LYS A 96 19.13 4.89 -17.20
C LYS A 96 18.44 4.51 -15.89
N MET A 97 17.27 5.07 -15.67
CA MET A 97 16.45 4.89 -14.47
C MET A 97 14.97 4.67 -14.84
N PRO A 98 14.63 3.73 -15.75
CA PRO A 98 13.26 3.59 -16.20
C PRO A 98 12.31 3.26 -15.04
N LEU A 99 11.21 3.98 -14.97
CA LEU A 99 10.10 3.65 -14.06
C LEU A 99 9.08 2.83 -14.83
N THR A 100 8.75 1.63 -14.34
CA THR A 100 7.69 0.82 -14.95
C THR A 100 6.48 0.78 -14.02
N TYR A 101 5.36 1.28 -14.53
CA TYR A 101 4.05 1.19 -13.91
C TYR A 101 3.26 0.09 -14.61
N GLN A 102 3.10 -1.05 -13.95
CA GLN A 102 2.32 -2.18 -14.45
C GLN A 102 0.90 -2.08 -13.89
N LYS A 103 -0.06 -1.79 -14.77
CA LYS A 103 -1.47 -1.80 -14.43
C LYS A 103 -2.03 -3.20 -14.57
N THR A 104 -2.47 -3.79 -13.46
CA THR A 104 -2.92 -5.19 -13.39
C THR A 104 -4.44 -5.32 -13.42
N THR A 105 -5.17 -4.33 -12.91
CA THR A 105 -6.63 -4.23 -13.02
C THR A 105 -7.02 -2.83 -13.42
N ALA A 106 -8.07 -2.69 -14.24
CA ALA A 106 -8.56 -1.41 -14.67
C ALA A 106 -9.04 -0.56 -13.48
N GLY A 107 -8.66 0.72 -13.46
CA GLY A 107 -9.31 1.72 -12.62
C GLY A 107 -10.67 2.11 -13.21
N THR A 108 -11.43 2.92 -12.47
CA THR A 108 -12.70 3.47 -12.97
C THR A 108 -12.48 4.85 -13.59
N GLY A 109 -13.03 5.08 -14.78
CA GLY A 109 -12.87 6.32 -15.56
C GLY A 109 -11.70 6.28 -16.55
N ALA A 110 -11.66 7.24 -17.48
CA ALA A 110 -10.59 7.38 -18.48
C ALA A 110 -9.37 8.16 -17.92
N GLY A 111 -8.95 7.80 -16.70
CA GLY A 111 -7.92 8.51 -15.95
C GLY A 111 -6.54 8.49 -16.61
N SER A 112 -5.71 9.46 -16.23
CA SER A 112 -4.29 9.52 -16.58
C SER A 112 -3.43 9.17 -15.37
N VAL A 113 -2.17 8.84 -15.62
CA VAL A 113 -1.14 8.82 -14.58
C VAL A 113 -0.14 9.91 -14.91
N VAL A 114 0.20 10.72 -13.91
CA VAL A 114 1.24 11.74 -13.98
C VAL A 114 2.50 11.19 -13.32
N PHE A 115 3.62 11.29 -14.03
CA PHE A 115 4.91 10.83 -13.59
C PHE A 115 5.89 11.99 -13.50
N SER A 116 6.66 12.04 -12.42
CA SER A 116 7.89 12.82 -12.33
C SER A 116 8.89 12.14 -11.40
N THR A 117 10.13 12.58 -11.43
CA THR A 117 11.17 12.18 -10.48
C THR A 117 12.12 13.34 -10.28
N TYR A 118 12.78 13.39 -9.12
CA TYR A 118 13.76 14.42 -8.82
C TYR A 118 14.59 14.09 -7.59
N ASN A 119 15.76 14.72 -7.51
CA ASN A 119 16.61 14.75 -6.33
C ASN A 119 16.88 16.20 -5.86
N TYR A 120 17.69 16.40 -4.82
CA TYR A 120 18.02 17.74 -4.30
C TYR A 120 18.82 18.61 -5.29
N GLY A 121 19.47 17.98 -6.27
CA GLY A 121 20.49 18.60 -7.10
C GLY A 121 21.90 18.50 -6.49
N SER A 122 22.92 18.49 -7.35
CA SER A 122 24.32 18.09 -7.06
C SER A 122 25.17 19.05 -6.20
N SER A 123 24.58 19.95 -5.40
CA SER A 123 25.31 21.04 -4.73
C SER A 123 25.29 21.05 -3.20
N ALA A 124 24.61 20.11 -2.53
CA ALA A 124 24.69 20.00 -1.06
C ALA A 124 25.89 19.17 -0.59
N PRO A 125 26.59 19.61 0.48
CA PRO A 125 27.67 18.85 1.10
C PRO A 125 27.20 17.65 1.95
N ALA A 126 25.89 17.55 2.25
CA ALA A 126 25.24 16.39 2.86
C ALA A 126 23.79 16.35 2.36
N TRP A 127 23.37 15.24 1.76
CA TRP A 127 22.01 15.10 1.21
C TRP A 127 20.99 14.99 2.34
N ASN A 128 19.91 15.74 2.22
CA ASN A 128 18.87 15.77 3.23
C ASN A 128 17.49 15.91 2.57
N ASN A 129 16.81 14.77 2.39
CA ASN A 129 15.49 14.62 1.80
C ASN A 129 14.44 15.55 2.42
N LEU A 130 14.59 15.90 3.71
CA LEU A 130 13.70 16.83 4.40
C LEU A 130 13.66 18.22 3.75
N LEU A 131 14.72 18.64 3.06
CA LEU A 131 14.83 19.98 2.46
C LEU A 131 14.10 20.11 1.11
N TYR A 132 13.70 18.99 0.50
CA TYR A 132 13.12 18.94 -0.85
C TYR A 132 12.07 17.83 -0.99
N MET A 133 11.46 17.43 0.11
CA MET A 133 10.40 16.44 0.10
C MET A 133 9.24 16.85 -0.83
N PRO A 134 8.51 15.89 -1.41
CA PRO A 134 7.32 16.18 -2.20
C PRO A 134 6.32 17.03 -1.44
N SER A 135 5.54 17.84 -2.16
CA SER A 135 4.60 18.78 -1.55
C SER A 135 3.54 18.16 -0.62
N ASP A 136 3.27 16.85 -0.75
CA ASP A 136 2.36 16.11 0.14
C ASP A 136 3.07 15.42 1.31
N VAL A 137 4.40 15.35 1.32
CA VAL A 137 5.21 14.74 2.37
C VAL A 137 5.52 15.79 3.45
N THR A 138 5.36 15.39 4.71
CA THR A 138 5.54 16.29 5.87
C THR A 138 6.84 16.04 6.63
N HIS A 139 7.39 14.83 6.57
CA HIS A 139 8.58 14.42 7.32
C HIS A 139 9.36 13.28 6.65
N MET A 140 10.56 13.02 7.17
CA MET A 140 11.42 11.89 6.79
C MET A 140 11.84 11.05 8.01
N ASN A 141 11.01 10.97 9.05
CA ASN A 141 11.31 10.25 10.31
C ASN A 141 11.78 8.79 10.09
N ASP A 142 12.51 8.19 11.01
CA ASP A 142 12.99 6.79 11.01
C ASP A 142 12.17 5.91 11.96
N ASN A 143 11.84 4.68 11.53
CA ASN A 143 11.19 3.66 12.34
C ASN A 143 12.16 2.99 13.32
N ALA A 144 13.39 2.73 12.90
CA ALA A 144 14.31 1.85 13.61
C ALA A 144 14.98 2.56 14.79
N THR A 145 15.33 3.83 14.62
CA THR A 145 16.02 4.62 15.65
C THR A 145 15.16 5.72 16.27
N GLY A 146 13.99 6.01 15.69
CA GLY A 146 13.11 7.12 16.11
C GLY A 146 13.57 8.50 15.62
N ALA A 147 14.70 8.60 14.90
CA ALA A 147 15.23 9.88 14.41
C ALA A 147 14.19 10.65 13.57
N VAL A 148 14.08 11.96 13.77
CA VAL A 148 13.20 12.85 12.95
C VAL A 148 13.61 13.00 11.50
N ASN A 149 14.78 12.47 11.17
CA ASN A 149 15.31 12.59 9.84
C ASN A 149 16.16 11.36 9.51
N ASN A 150 15.55 10.48 8.74
CA ASN A 150 16.11 9.26 8.20
C ASN A 150 16.72 9.48 6.81
N SER A 151 16.93 10.72 6.36
CA SER A 151 17.53 10.99 5.04
C SER A 151 18.83 10.21 4.84
N ASP A 152 19.60 10.00 5.91
CA ASP A 152 20.83 9.21 5.93
C ASP A 152 20.66 7.74 5.52
N PHE A 153 19.45 7.20 5.54
CA PHE A 153 19.15 5.82 5.14
C PHE A 153 18.16 5.73 3.97
N VAL A 154 17.92 6.86 3.29
CA VAL A 154 17.00 6.97 2.16
C VAL A 154 17.77 7.45 0.93
N ILE A 155 17.37 6.98 -0.24
CA ILE A 155 17.94 7.44 -1.52
C ILE A 155 17.67 8.94 -1.71
N ASP A 156 18.64 9.66 -2.29
CA ASP A 156 18.46 11.04 -2.76
C ASP A 156 17.61 11.06 -4.05
N ARG A 157 16.36 10.58 -3.98
CA ARG A 157 15.40 10.64 -5.07
C ARG A 157 13.98 10.40 -4.58
N PHE A 158 13.05 11.14 -5.17
CA PHE A 158 11.63 10.85 -5.10
C PHE A 158 11.08 10.49 -6.49
N TRP A 159 10.05 9.67 -6.51
CA TRP A 159 9.21 9.42 -7.67
C TRP A 159 7.79 9.86 -7.35
N ILE A 160 7.20 10.64 -8.26
CA ILE A 160 5.81 11.02 -8.22
C ILE A 160 5.06 10.18 -9.23
N ILE A 161 4.04 9.48 -8.76
CA ILE A 161 3.17 8.62 -9.56
C ILE A 161 1.74 8.94 -9.17
N ASP A 162 1.16 9.92 -9.83
CA ASP A 162 -0.11 10.52 -9.41
C ASP A 162 -1.25 10.10 -10.34
N THR A 163 -2.17 9.30 -9.81
CA THR A 163 -3.41 8.85 -10.46
C THR A 163 -4.60 9.78 -10.17
N GLN A 164 -4.42 10.78 -9.31
CA GLN A 164 -5.42 11.70 -8.80
C GLN A 164 -5.17 13.16 -9.21
N ALA A 165 -4.20 13.40 -10.10
CA ALA A 165 -3.88 14.72 -10.63
C ALA A 165 -5.15 15.48 -11.08
N PRO A 166 -5.38 16.73 -10.62
CA PRO A 166 -6.60 17.47 -10.87
C PRO A 166 -6.99 17.54 -12.36
N GLY A 167 -8.24 17.21 -12.66
CA GLY A 167 -8.78 17.21 -14.03
C GLY A 167 -8.45 15.96 -14.86
N TYR A 168 -7.59 15.06 -14.37
CA TYR A 168 -7.19 13.83 -15.07
C TYR A 168 -7.28 12.56 -14.20
N ALA A 169 -7.83 12.70 -13.00
CA ALA A 169 -7.92 11.66 -12.00
C ALA A 169 -8.72 10.43 -12.48
N TYR A 170 -8.32 9.25 -11.99
CA TYR A 170 -9.23 8.11 -11.94
C TYR A 170 -10.28 8.34 -10.85
N THR A 171 -11.52 7.91 -11.08
CA THR A 171 -12.54 7.91 -10.01
C THR A 171 -12.22 6.87 -8.94
N ALA A 172 -11.68 5.73 -9.37
CA ALA A 172 -11.09 4.72 -8.49
C ALA A 172 -9.76 4.30 -9.11
N ASN A 173 -8.70 4.31 -8.30
CA ASN A 173 -7.36 3.96 -8.75
C ASN A 173 -7.37 2.54 -9.36
N PRO A 174 -6.57 2.29 -10.39
CA PRO A 174 -6.27 0.93 -10.82
C PRO A 174 -5.46 0.16 -9.77
N SER A 175 -5.57 -1.17 -9.78
CA SER A 175 -4.56 -2.03 -9.13
C SER A 175 -3.29 -2.04 -9.98
N SER A 176 -2.14 -1.95 -9.33
CA SER A 176 -0.87 -1.86 -10.05
C SER A 176 0.31 -2.47 -9.31
N SER A 177 1.37 -2.79 -10.04
CA SER A 177 2.71 -2.96 -9.49
C SER A 177 3.65 -1.92 -10.13
N ILE A 178 4.74 -1.61 -9.46
CA ILE A 178 5.69 -0.56 -9.83
C ILE A 178 7.10 -1.13 -9.74
N THR A 179 7.92 -0.86 -10.74
CA THR A 179 9.35 -1.14 -10.70
C THR A 179 10.10 0.16 -10.80
N PHE A 180 10.83 0.49 -9.74
CA PHE A 180 11.75 1.61 -9.69
C PHE A 180 13.12 1.13 -10.16
N VAL A 181 13.79 1.92 -11.00
CA VAL A 181 15.23 1.75 -11.30
C VAL A 181 15.91 3.07 -10.94
N TYR A 182 17.06 3.02 -10.28
CA TYR A 182 17.70 4.21 -9.72
C TYR A 182 19.18 4.34 -10.10
N ASP A 183 19.69 5.57 -10.08
CA ASP A 183 21.11 5.87 -10.28
C ASP A 183 21.87 5.59 -8.99
N THR A 184 23.02 4.95 -9.15
CA THR A 184 23.95 4.68 -8.07
C THR A 184 24.42 5.94 -7.36
N GLN A 185 24.49 7.06 -8.07
CA GLN A 185 24.88 8.35 -7.52
C GLN A 185 23.85 8.90 -6.54
N ASP A 186 22.60 8.45 -6.56
CA ASP A 186 21.59 8.91 -5.59
C ASP A 186 21.76 8.19 -4.21
N ILE A 187 22.71 7.25 -4.08
CA ILE A 187 22.97 6.52 -2.82
C ILE A 187 24.44 6.61 -2.35
N THR A 188 25.28 7.46 -2.93
CA THR A 188 26.73 7.49 -2.65
C THR A 188 27.18 8.38 -1.49
N ALA A 189 26.32 9.21 -0.89
CA ALA A 189 26.68 10.15 0.18
C ALA A 189 25.90 9.94 1.49
N GLN A 190 25.29 8.77 1.66
CA GLN A 190 24.45 8.42 2.81
C GLN A 190 25.02 7.21 3.56
N SER A 191 24.37 6.81 4.66
CA SER A 191 24.65 5.56 5.38
C SER A 191 24.23 4.31 4.60
N ILE A 192 23.56 4.49 3.46
CA ILE A 192 23.28 3.46 2.44
C ILE A 192 24.35 3.42 1.35
N ASN A 193 24.52 2.26 0.72
CA ASN A 193 25.46 2.06 -0.38
C ASN A 193 24.96 1.03 -1.40
N ALA A 194 25.78 0.73 -2.41
CA ALA A 194 25.45 -0.20 -3.50
C ALA A 194 24.99 -1.60 -3.06
N SER A 195 25.38 -2.01 -1.85
CA SER A 195 25.03 -3.31 -1.25
C SER A 195 23.86 -3.19 -0.26
N SER A 196 23.39 -1.98 0.05
CA SER A 196 22.24 -1.80 0.93
C SER A 196 20.99 -2.42 0.31
N PRO A 197 20.27 -3.28 1.05
CA PRO A 197 18.98 -3.77 0.61
C PRO A 197 17.95 -2.65 0.72
N LEU A 198 17.47 -2.16 -0.42
CA LEU A 198 16.48 -1.09 -0.46
C LEU A 198 15.05 -1.64 -0.62
N MET A 199 14.11 -1.04 0.10
CA MET A 199 12.67 -1.20 -0.11
C MET A 199 12.05 0.09 -0.61
N ALA A 200 10.95 0.00 -1.34
CA ALA A 200 10.18 1.18 -1.73
C ALA A 200 9.14 1.49 -0.65
N GLN A 201 9.08 2.75 -0.26
CA GLN A 201 8.09 3.27 0.67
C GLN A 201 7.26 4.33 -0.03
N ARG A 202 5.96 4.36 0.29
CA ARG A 202 5.04 5.42 -0.11
C ARG A 202 4.66 6.27 1.09
N PHE A 203 4.37 7.54 0.83
CA PHE A 203 3.78 8.42 1.84
C PHE A 203 2.26 8.40 1.74
N ASN A 204 1.60 8.23 2.87
CA ASN A 204 0.15 8.35 3.03
C ASN A 204 -0.18 9.69 3.68
N PRO A 205 -0.58 10.71 2.91
CA PRO A 205 -0.95 12.01 3.46
C PRO A 205 -2.23 11.97 4.29
N GLY A 206 -3.09 10.95 4.13
CA GLY A 206 -4.34 10.82 4.89
C GLY A 206 -4.12 10.53 6.38
N VAL A 207 -3.00 9.90 6.72
CA VAL A 207 -2.58 9.63 8.11
C VAL A 207 -1.19 10.15 8.43
N SER A 208 -0.58 10.92 7.51
CA SER A 208 0.79 11.44 7.60
C SER A 208 1.84 10.35 7.94
N LYS A 209 1.87 9.25 7.17
CA LYS A 209 2.80 8.13 7.45
C LYS A 209 3.60 7.69 6.24
N TRP A 210 4.83 7.27 6.48
CA TRP A 210 5.55 6.37 5.60
C TRP A 210 5.31 4.92 6.04
N GLY A 211 5.66 3.94 5.20
CA GLY A 211 5.77 2.54 5.64
C GLY A 211 4.47 1.85 6.10
N ASP A 212 3.32 2.52 6.03
CA ASP A 212 1.97 1.96 6.24
C ASP A 212 1.58 0.92 5.17
N PHE A 213 2.45 0.71 4.20
CA PHE A 213 2.40 -0.31 3.19
C PHE A 213 3.69 -1.13 3.27
N LEU A 214 3.56 -2.43 3.53
CA LEU A 214 4.67 -3.38 3.58
C LEU A 214 4.75 -4.18 2.27
N PRO A 215 5.29 -3.64 1.16
CA PRO A 215 5.64 -4.50 0.05
C PRO A 215 6.89 -5.27 0.44
N VAL A 216 6.76 -6.60 0.58
CA VAL A 216 7.90 -7.51 0.44
C VAL A 216 8.55 -7.16 -0.91
N CYS A 217 9.75 -6.59 -0.88
CA CYS A 217 10.52 -6.28 -2.07
C CYS A 217 11.53 -7.40 -2.32
N VAL A 218 11.74 -7.76 -3.58
CA VAL A 218 12.82 -8.69 -3.97
C VAL A 218 13.92 -7.90 -4.64
N TRP A 219 15.09 -7.89 -4.01
CA TRP A 219 16.33 -7.38 -4.59
C TRP A 219 16.89 -8.43 -5.55
N THR A 220 17.05 -8.09 -6.83
CA THR A 220 17.68 -8.98 -7.80
C THR A 220 18.94 -8.35 -8.41
N ASN A 221 20.06 -9.03 -8.21
CA ASN A 221 21.30 -8.78 -8.94
C ASN A 221 21.22 -9.59 -10.27
N MET A 222 20.71 -8.98 -11.35
CA MET A 222 20.79 -9.50 -12.75
C MET A 222 21.71 -8.77 -13.76
N GLY A 223 22.97 -9.19 -13.92
CA GLY A 223 24.08 -8.55 -14.68
C GLY A 223 23.73 -7.40 -15.66
N GLY A 224 24.14 -6.16 -15.37
CA GLY A 224 24.28 -5.06 -16.36
C GLY A 224 23.48 -3.77 -16.12
N PHE A 225 22.28 -3.82 -15.51
CA PHE A 225 21.44 -2.64 -15.16
C PHE A 225 20.67 -2.83 -13.82
N GLN A 226 21.35 -3.31 -12.77
CA GLN A 226 20.76 -4.07 -11.65
C GLN A 226 20.39 -3.29 -10.39
N ARG A 227 19.74 -2.16 -10.52
CA ARG A 227 19.31 -1.41 -9.33
C ARG A 227 17.84 -1.15 -9.41
N SER A 228 17.07 -2.23 -9.26
CA SER A 228 15.63 -2.19 -9.35
C SER A 228 14.95 -2.64 -8.06
N VAL A 229 13.91 -1.92 -7.67
CA VAL A 229 13.00 -2.30 -6.58
C VAL A 229 11.61 -2.53 -7.18
N HIS A 230 11.06 -3.72 -6.98
CA HIS A 230 9.73 -4.10 -7.48
C HIS A 230 8.69 -4.13 -6.36
N VAL A 231 7.53 -3.51 -6.61
CA VAL A 231 6.46 -3.28 -5.64
C VAL A 231 5.11 -3.69 -6.22
N PRO A 232 4.35 -4.59 -5.57
CA PRO A 232 4.80 -5.52 -4.54
C PRO A 232 5.48 -6.73 -5.20
N ALA A 233 6.41 -7.41 -4.54
CA ALA A 233 7.13 -8.52 -5.17
C ALA A 233 6.28 -9.78 -5.48
N ALA A 234 5.08 -9.89 -4.90
CA ALA A 234 4.21 -11.08 -5.01
C ALA A 234 2.71 -10.77 -5.19
N GLY A 235 2.32 -9.55 -5.59
CA GLY A 235 0.91 -9.16 -5.63
C GLY A 235 0.62 -7.89 -6.45
N VAL A 236 -0.38 -7.14 -6.03
CA VAL A 236 -0.74 -5.83 -6.61
C VAL A 236 -0.98 -4.82 -5.49
N ILE A 237 -0.59 -3.57 -5.68
CA ILE A 237 -1.06 -2.44 -4.89
C ILE A 237 -2.56 -2.33 -5.16
N ALA A 238 -3.38 -2.40 -4.11
CA ALA A 238 -4.82 -2.25 -4.24
C ALA A 238 -5.17 -0.76 -4.50
N PRO A 239 -6.33 -0.47 -5.13
CA PRO A 239 -6.75 0.90 -5.41
C PRO A 239 -6.72 1.84 -4.20
N ALA A 240 -7.12 1.34 -3.02
CA ALA A 240 -7.17 2.09 -1.77
C ALA A 240 -5.78 2.37 -1.16
N ASP A 241 -4.77 1.59 -1.56
CA ASP A 241 -3.40 1.69 -1.04
C ASP A 241 -2.48 2.45 -1.98
N PHE A 242 -3.01 3.10 -3.02
CA PHE A 242 -2.21 3.80 -4.01
C PHE A 242 -2.08 5.30 -3.67
N TYR A 243 -0.85 5.72 -3.34
CA TYR A 243 -0.51 7.13 -3.05
C TYR A 243 0.62 7.61 -3.95
N ARG A 244 0.75 8.94 -4.09
CA ARG A 244 1.54 9.56 -5.16
C ARG A 244 3.05 9.54 -4.95
N SER A 245 3.51 9.70 -3.71
CA SER A 245 4.91 10.00 -3.39
C SER A 245 5.65 8.77 -2.92
N TRP A 246 6.75 8.44 -3.61
CA TRP A 246 7.55 7.25 -3.37
C TRP A 246 9.04 7.58 -3.21
N THR A 247 9.72 6.83 -2.34
CA THR A 247 11.18 6.84 -2.21
C THR A 247 11.68 5.41 -1.90
N LEU A 248 13.00 5.22 -1.85
CA LEU A 248 13.63 3.96 -1.48
C LEU A 248 14.42 4.11 -0.17
N SER A 249 14.16 3.26 0.82
CA SER A 249 14.85 3.27 2.12
C SER A 249 15.63 1.96 2.35
N ASP A 250 16.66 1.99 3.19
CA ASP A 250 17.28 0.76 3.70
C ASP A 250 16.22 -0.07 4.45
N ILE A 251 16.21 -1.39 4.23
CA ILE A 251 15.28 -2.27 4.92
C ILE A 251 15.55 -2.35 6.43
N ASN A 252 16.76 -2.02 6.86
CA ASN A 252 17.18 -2.06 8.27
C ASN A 252 16.91 -0.74 9.01
N SER A 253 16.62 0.33 8.26
CA SER A 253 16.24 1.65 8.79
C SER A 253 15.07 2.21 7.96
N PRO A 254 13.89 1.58 7.97
CA PRO A 254 12.73 2.06 7.21
C PRO A 254 12.15 3.34 7.83
N LEU A 255 11.46 4.19 7.06
CA LEU A 255 10.64 5.29 7.61
C LEU A 255 9.43 4.72 8.43
N PRO A 256 8.91 5.42 9.47
CA PRO A 256 8.17 4.85 10.60
C PRO A 256 6.73 4.45 10.33
N ILE A 257 6.32 3.45 11.10
CA ILE A 257 4.94 3.11 11.43
C ILE A 257 4.69 3.58 12.87
N GLU A 258 3.67 4.42 13.11
CA GLU A 258 3.41 5.09 14.41
C GLU A 258 3.16 4.11 15.59
N LEU A 259 2.35 3.08 15.37
CA LEU A 259 2.10 1.99 16.33
C LEU A 259 2.84 0.74 15.85
N VAL A 260 3.86 0.32 16.60
CA VAL A 260 4.74 -0.79 16.24
C VAL A 260 4.12 -2.13 16.60
N ASP A 261 3.49 -2.21 17.77
CA ASP A 261 2.96 -3.45 18.32
C ASP A 261 1.83 -3.16 19.31
N LEU A 262 0.84 -4.04 19.35
CA LEU A 262 -0.22 -4.09 20.35
C LEU A 262 -0.50 -5.56 20.67
N LYS A 263 -0.38 -5.94 21.95
CA LYS A 263 -0.55 -7.31 22.43
C LYS A 263 -1.30 -7.34 23.73
N GLY A 264 -2.06 -8.41 23.94
CA GLY A 264 -2.77 -8.66 25.19
C GLY A 264 -2.39 -10.05 25.70
N GLN A 265 -1.95 -10.12 26.94
CA GLN A 265 -1.54 -11.37 27.57
C GLN A 265 -2.26 -11.54 28.90
N CYS A 266 -2.77 -12.75 29.16
CA CYS A 266 -3.27 -13.06 30.49
C CYS A 266 -2.12 -13.31 31.46
N GLU A 267 -2.14 -12.64 32.60
CA GLU A 267 -1.24 -12.85 33.73
C GLU A 267 -2.04 -13.19 34.99
N GLY A 268 -2.36 -14.47 35.20
CA GLY A 268 -3.19 -14.90 36.32
C GLY A 268 -4.67 -14.68 36.01
N ASP A 269 -5.30 -13.72 36.70
CA ASP A 269 -6.72 -13.37 36.57
C ASP A 269 -6.95 -11.99 35.91
N ARG A 270 -5.89 -11.41 35.35
CA ARG A 270 -5.87 -10.08 34.72
C ARG A 270 -5.27 -10.13 33.32
N VAL A 271 -5.76 -9.26 32.43
CA VAL A 271 -5.18 -9.09 31.10
C VAL A 271 -4.26 -7.89 31.10
N VAL A 272 -3.01 -8.09 30.72
CA VAL A 272 -2.03 -7.02 30.52
C VAL A 272 -1.95 -6.70 29.03
N ILE A 273 -2.22 -5.45 28.70
CA ILE A 273 -2.17 -4.90 27.35
C ILE A 273 -0.85 -4.16 27.23
N HIS A 274 -0.01 -4.58 26.29
CA HIS A 274 1.26 -3.95 25.98
C HIS A 274 1.20 -3.35 24.59
N TRP A 275 1.71 -2.14 24.46
CA TRP A 275 1.92 -1.55 23.14
C TRP A 275 3.20 -0.74 23.09
N THR A 276 3.68 -0.58 21.86
CA THR A 276 4.91 0.12 21.56
C THR A 276 4.65 1.14 20.47
N THR A 277 5.02 2.39 20.70
CA THR A 277 5.03 3.45 19.69
C THR A 277 6.46 3.67 19.21
N ALA A 278 6.66 3.88 17.91
CA ALA A 278 7.98 4.25 17.38
C ALA A 278 8.24 5.75 17.57
N SER A 279 7.18 6.56 17.38
CA SER A 279 7.15 8.00 17.58
C SER A 279 5.71 8.44 17.88
N GLU A 280 5.56 9.60 18.50
CA GLU A 280 4.28 10.22 18.80
C GLU A 280 4.33 11.69 18.37
N GLU A 281 3.30 12.17 17.69
CA GLU A 281 3.16 13.57 17.32
C GLU A 281 1.83 14.10 17.83
N ASN A 282 1.89 15.16 18.64
CA ASN A 282 0.75 15.76 19.32
C ASN A 282 -0.17 14.81 20.11
N ASN A 283 0.30 13.62 20.47
CA ASN A 283 -0.49 12.62 21.18
C ASN A 283 -0.70 13.01 22.66
N ASP A 284 -1.91 13.39 23.01
CA ASP A 284 -2.29 13.71 24.39
C ASP A 284 -2.50 12.42 25.19
N ILE A 285 -3.27 11.47 24.65
CA ILE A 285 -3.67 10.30 25.43
C ILE A 285 -4.00 9.06 24.60
N PHE A 286 -3.57 7.90 25.08
CA PHE A 286 -4.06 6.59 24.66
C PHE A 286 -5.25 6.19 25.52
N THR A 287 -6.44 6.08 24.93
CA THR A 287 -7.60 5.46 25.57
C THR A 287 -7.62 3.98 25.23
N ILE A 288 -7.63 3.13 26.25
CA ILE A 288 -7.80 1.69 26.07
C ILE A 288 -9.31 1.41 26.03
N GLU A 289 -9.77 0.91 24.90
CA GLU A 289 -11.17 0.52 24.72
C GLU A 289 -11.29 -1.00 24.76
N LYS A 290 -12.29 -1.48 25.49
CA LYS A 290 -12.64 -2.89 25.60
C LYS A 290 -13.98 -3.15 24.93
N SER A 291 -14.14 -4.33 24.38
CA SER A 291 -15.42 -4.84 23.91
C SER A 291 -15.58 -6.31 24.28
N SER A 292 -16.80 -6.76 24.53
CA SER A 292 -17.13 -8.19 24.68
C SER A 292 -17.62 -8.83 23.39
N ASP A 293 -17.97 -8.03 22.37
CA ASP A 293 -18.58 -8.49 21.11
C ASP A 293 -17.88 -7.94 19.85
N GLY A 294 -16.87 -7.08 20.02
CA GLY A 294 -16.13 -6.40 18.96
C GLY A 294 -16.91 -5.26 18.29
N VAL A 295 -18.15 -4.99 18.72
CA VAL A 295 -19.06 -4.01 18.11
C VAL A 295 -19.26 -2.83 19.04
N GLU A 296 -19.65 -3.09 20.30
CA GLU A 296 -19.81 -2.07 21.32
C GLU A 296 -18.51 -1.91 22.11
N TRP A 297 -17.93 -0.71 22.08
CA TRP A 297 -16.66 -0.40 22.71
C TRP A 297 -16.87 0.57 23.87
N TYR A 298 -16.19 0.30 24.98
CA TYR A 298 -16.19 1.18 26.15
C TYR A 298 -14.75 1.40 26.63
N ALA A 299 -14.44 2.63 27.03
CA ALA A 299 -13.15 2.95 27.61
C ALA A 299 -13.00 2.27 28.97
N ILE A 300 -11.91 1.54 29.17
CA ILE A 300 -11.57 0.90 30.45
C ILE A 300 -10.46 1.62 31.19
N GLY A 301 -9.76 2.52 30.52
CA GLY A 301 -8.74 3.36 31.10
C GLY A 301 -7.99 4.15 30.05
N SER A 302 -7.01 4.90 30.49
CA SER A 302 -6.18 5.71 29.62
C SER A 302 -4.76 5.80 30.17
N VAL A 303 -3.81 6.02 29.27
CA VAL A 303 -2.41 6.26 29.57
C VAL A 303 -1.99 7.49 28.80
N ASP A 304 -1.40 8.45 29.50
CA ASP A 304 -0.94 9.70 28.89
C ASP A 304 0.05 9.38 27.77
N GLY A 305 -0.14 10.03 26.62
CA GLY A 305 0.84 10.05 25.56
C GLY A 305 2.06 10.87 25.97
N ALA A 306 3.13 10.75 25.21
CA ALA A 306 4.33 11.56 25.39
C ALA A 306 4.18 12.99 24.86
N GLY A 307 3.04 13.34 24.27
CA GLY A 307 2.82 14.60 23.55
C GLY A 307 3.57 14.60 22.23
N ASN A 308 4.89 14.70 22.28
CA ASN A 308 5.76 14.50 21.13
C ASN A 308 6.90 13.58 21.54
N SER A 309 7.01 12.42 20.89
CA SER A 309 8.10 11.48 21.08
C SER A 309 8.74 11.12 19.75
N GLN A 310 10.06 11.04 19.77
CA GLN A 310 10.91 10.63 18.65
C GLN A 310 11.79 9.46 19.08
N VAL A 311 11.36 8.74 20.11
CA VAL A 311 12.01 7.53 20.59
C VAL A 311 10.93 6.48 20.80
N THR A 312 11.33 5.22 20.65
CA THR A 312 10.43 4.11 20.96
C THR A 312 9.99 4.19 22.41
N LEU A 313 8.68 4.18 22.63
CA LEU A 313 8.08 4.17 23.96
C LEU A 313 7.24 2.91 24.13
N GLU A 314 7.42 2.27 25.28
CA GLU A 314 6.66 1.10 25.68
C GLU A 314 5.66 1.49 26.75
N TYR A 315 4.43 1.05 26.56
CA TYR A 315 3.34 1.30 27.46
C TYR A 315 2.70 -0.01 27.89
N SER A 316 2.00 0.07 29.01
CA SER A 316 1.17 -1.04 29.46
C SER A 316 -0.06 -0.55 30.19
N PHE A 317 -1.12 -1.34 30.08
CA PHE A 317 -2.34 -1.16 30.84
C PHE A 317 -2.82 -2.51 31.36
N VAL A 318 -3.34 -2.53 32.59
CA VAL A 318 -3.82 -3.77 33.22
C VAL A 318 -5.33 -3.72 33.35
N ASP A 319 -6.01 -4.62 32.64
CA ASP A 319 -7.42 -4.92 32.90
C ASP A 319 -7.52 -5.90 34.08
N MET A 320 -7.94 -5.37 35.23
CA MET A 320 -8.11 -6.12 36.48
C MET A 320 -9.41 -6.94 36.54
N GLN A 321 -10.33 -6.76 35.58
CA GLN A 321 -11.60 -7.46 35.53
C GLN A 321 -11.89 -7.98 34.11
N PRO A 322 -11.03 -8.85 33.55
CA PRO A 322 -11.30 -9.46 32.27
C PRO A 322 -12.52 -10.37 32.42
N SER A 323 -13.61 -10.06 31.71
CA SER A 323 -14.85 -10.84 31.73
C SER A 323 -14.73 -12.01 30.74
N GLY A 324 -13.71 -12.83 30.97
CA GLY A 324 -13.27 -13.85 30.03
C GLY A 324 -12.53 -13.27 28.82
N LEU A 325 -12.81 -13.80 27.63
CA LEU A 325 -12.24 -13.28 26.39
C LEU A 325 -12.87 -11.93 26.01
N ALA A 326 -12.03 -10.91 25.89
CA ALA A 326 -12.42 -9.57 25.51
C ALA A 326 -11.54 -9.06 24.36
N TYR A 327 -12.04 -8.06 23.64
CA TYR A 327 -11.31 -7.33 22.62
C TYR A 327 -10.77 -6.03 23.20
N TYR A 328 -9.58 -5.65 22.76
CA TYR A 328 -8.95 -4.39 23.15
C TYR A 328 -8.45 -3.67 21.91
N ARG A 329 -8.55 -2.36 21.92
CA ARG A 329 -7.91 -1.48 20.93
C ARG A 329 -7.48 -0.19 21.61
N LEU A 330 -6.58 0.54 20.97
CA LEU A 330 -6.16 1.85 21.41
C LEU A 330 -6.91 2.90 20.60
N ARG A 331 -7.46 3.89 21.27
CA ARG A 331 -7.89 5.14 20.66
C ARG A 331 -6.93 6.23 21.08
N GLN A 332 -6.11 6.68 20.15
CA GLN A 332 -5.20 7.81 20.32
C GLN A 332 -6.00 9.10 20.20
N THR A 333 -5.73 10.09 21.05
CA THR A 333 -6.34 11.42 21.00
C THR A 333 -5.24 12.46 21.03
N ASP A 334 -5.23 13.34 20.04
CA ASP A 334 -4.24 14.41 19.95
C ASP A 334 -4.68 15.62 20.80
N PHE A 335 -3.77 16.56 21.08
CA PHE A 335 -4.08 17.79 21.84
C PHE A 335 -5.17 18.67 21.21
N ASP A 336 -5.41 18.53 19.91
CA ASP A 336 -6.48 19.23 19.20
C ASP A 336 -7.83 18.49 19.23
N GLY A 337 -7.87 17.30 19.84
CA GLY A 337 -9.04 16.43 19.97
C GLY A 337 -9.26 15.47 18.81
N THR A 338 -8.37 15.45 17.81
CA THR A 338 -8.41 14.45 16.73
C THR A 338 -8.17 13.05 17.29
N THR A 339 -8.94 12.06 16.83
CA THR A 339 -8.82 10.68 17.31
C THR A 339 -8.53 9.70 16.20
N THR A 340 -7.59 8.80 16.42
CA THR A 340 -7.33 7.63 15.57
C THR A 340 -7.47 6.36 16.39
N THR A 341 -7.83 5.24 15.73
CA THR A 341 -8.01 3.95 16.40
C THR A 341 -7.04 2.93 15.82
N SER A 342 -6.40 2.14 16.67
CA SER A 342 -5.56 1.04 16.25
C SER A 342 -6.37 -0.14 15.72
N ASP A 343 -5.67 -1.11 15.16
CA ASP A 343 -6.18 -2.47 15.04
C ASP A 343 -6.55 -3.03 16.43
N LEU A 344 -7.45 -4.01 16.46
CA LEU A 344 -7.88 -4.68 17.68
C LEU A 344 -7.08 -5.96 17.95
N ILE A 345 -6.96 -6.28 19.22
CA ILE A 345 -6.47 -7.56 19.72
C ILE A 345 -7.55 -8.22 20.57
N ALA A 346 -7.43 -9.52 20.80
CA ALA A 346 -8.27 -10.22 21.78
C ALA A 346 -7.41 -10.89 22.83
N ALA A 347 -7.83 -10.77 24.09
CA ALA A 347 -7.14 -11.36 25.23
C ALA A 347 -8.14 -11.67 26.35
N GLY A 348 -7.87 -12.74 27.11
CA GLY A 348 -8.76 -13.19 28.18
C GLY A 348 -8.07 -14.17 29.11
N CYS A 349 -8.59 -14.25 30.33
CA CYS A 349 -8.04 -15.09 31.39
C CYS A 349 -8.88 -16.32 31.73
N GLU A 350 -9.82 -16.72 30.85
CA GLU A 350 -10.49 -17.99 31.03
C GLU A 350 -9.47 -19.11 30.87
N ALA A 351 -9.08 -19.69 32.00
CA ALA A 351 -8.39 -20.95 32.06
C ALA A 351 -9.33 -22.05 31.53
N ASP A 352 -9.29 -22.25 30.22
CA ASP A 352 -9.15 -23.59 29.69
C ASP A 352 -8.29 -23.46 28.44
N GLY A 353 -7.12 -24.10 28.42
CA GLY A 353 -6.17 -24.08 27.31
C GLY A 353 -6.69 -24.79 26.06
N GLY A 354 -7.82 -24.32 25.53
CA GLY A 354 -8.54 -24.84 24.39
C GLY A 354 -8.69 -23.83 23.27
N ILE A 355 -9.49 -24.21 22.29
CA ILE A 355 -9.82 -23.40 21.12
C ILE A 355 -11.27 -22.93 21.24
N SER A 356 -11.56 -21.70 20.81
CA SER A 356 -12.91 -21.13 20.78
C SER A 356 -13.16 -20.29 19.52
N ILE A 357 -14.41 -20.29 19.02
CA ILE A 357 -14.86 -19.29 18.04
C ILE A 357 -15.34 -18.08 18.84
N VAL A 358 -14.52 -17.05 18.78
CA VAL A 358 -14.54 -15.84 19.61
C VAL A 358 -15.61 -14.88 19.10
N ASN A 359 -15.58 -14.66 17.78
CA ASN A 359 -16.59 -13.90 17.09
C ASN A 359 -16.86 -14.45 15.71
N ALA A 360 -18.01 -14.05 15.18
CA ALA A 360 -18.22 -14.06 13.76
C ALA A 360 -19.19 -12.95 13.37
N TRP A 361 -18.85 -12.20 12.33
CA TRP A 361 -19.66 -11.09 11.84
C TRP A 361 -19.65 -11.03 10.32
N ASP A 362 -20.65 -10.34 9.79
CA ASP A 362 -20.79 -10.04 8.37
C ASP A 362 -20.40 -8.58 8.15
N ASP A 363 -19.38 -8.32 7.33
CA ASP A 363 -18.94 -6.95 6.98
C ASP A 363 -19.59 -6.42 5.68
N GLY A 364 -20.54 -7.17 5.12
CA GLY A 364 -21.20 -6.87 3.85
C GLY A 364 -20.55 -7.56 2.65
N SER A 365 -19.24 -7.83 2.69
CA SER A 365 -18.49 -8.51 1.63
C SER A 365 -18.07 -9.93 2.02
N ASN A 366 -17.75 -10.13 3.29
CA ASN A 366 -17.28 -11.38 3.86
C ASN A 366 -17.99 -11.71 5.17
N VAL A 367 -18.08 -13.00 5.44
CA VAL A 367 -18.37 -13.54 6.76
C VAL A 367 -17.03 -13.80 7.44
N ASN A 368 -16.69 -12.99 8.43
CA ASN A 368 -15.45 -13.09 9.18
C ASN A 368 -15.65 -13.96 10.41
N VAL A 369 -14.62 -14.73 10.77
CA VAL A 369 -14.60 -15.63 11.91
C VAL A 369 -13.30 -15.41 12.66
N LEU A 370 -13.42 -15.10 13.94
CA LEU A 370 -12.30 -14.91 14.83
C LEU A 370 -12.16 -16.10 15.75
N VAL A 371 -10.97 -16.70 15.77
CA VAL A 371 -10.67 -17.90 16.56
C VAL A 371 -9.57 -17.58 17.55
N SER A 372 -9.75 -17.96 18.81
CA SER A 372 -8.72 -17.91 19.84
C SER A 372 -8.33 -19.33 20.21
N SER A 373 -7.03 -19.59 20.30
CA SER A 373 -6.50 -20.88 20.69
C SER A 373 -5.25 -20.69 21.52
N SER A 374 -5.09 -21.49 22.58
CA SER A 374 -3.84 -21.53 23.35
C SER A 374 -2.76 -22.43 22.73
N ALA A 375 -3.05 -23.04 21.57
CA ALA A 375 -2.15 -23.93 20.86
C ALA A 375 -2.34 -23.81 19.35
N GLU A 376 -1.28 -24.08 18.60
CA GLU A 376 -1.37 -24.19 17.15
C GLU A 376 -2.14 -25.46 16.74
N GLY A 377 -2.88 -25.40 15.64
CA GLY A 377 -3.64 -26.54 15.15
C GLY A 377 -4.27 -26.32 13.79
N VAL A 378 -4.77 -27.40 13.18
CA VAL A 378 -5.39 -27.36 11.86
C VAL A 378 -6.86 -27.73 11.98
N HIS A 379 -7.74 -26.88 11.46
CA HIS A 379 -9.19 -27.08 11.54
C HIS A 379 -9.88 -26.78 10.20
N ASP A 380 -10.95 -27.49 9.91
CA ASP A 380 -11.87 -27.16 8.84
C ASP A 380 -12.87 -26.11 9.35
N LEU A 381 -13.06 -25.05 8.58
CA LEU A 381 -14.05 -24.01 8.86
C LEU A 381 -15.23 -24.16 7.89
N THR A 382 -16.43 -24.34 8.42
CA THR A 382 -17.64 -24.62 7.64
C THR A 382 -18.76 -23.65 8.01
N LEU A 383 -19.54 -23.19 7.03
CA LEU A 383 -20.76 -22.42 7.22
C LEU A 383 -21.97 -23.28 6.82
N ILE A 384 -22.96 -23.36 7.70
CA ILE A 384 -24.13 -24.23 7.58
C ILE A 384 -25.39 -23.36 7.71
N ASP A 385 -26.38 -23.57 6.83
CA ASP A 385 -27.67 -22.86 6.93
C ASP A 385 -28.58 -23.42 8.04
N ALA A 386 -29.71 -22.75 8.27
CA ALA A 386 -30.68 -23.14 9.29
C ALA A 386 -31.34 -24.51 9.06
N GLN A 387 -31.24 -25.07 7.85
CA GLN A 387 -31.74 -26.41 7.51
C GLN A 387 -30.64 -27.49 7.64
N GLY A 388 -29.43 -27.11 8.05
CA GLY A 388 -28.30 -28.03 8.18
C GLY A 388 -27.54 -28.28 6.87
N LYS A 389 -27.86 -27.55 5.80
CA LYS A 389 -27.13 -27.66 4.53
C LYS A 389 -25.83 -26.87 4.63
N VAL A 390 -24.73 -27.53 4.29
CA VAL A 390 -23.41 -26.91 4.18
C VAL A 390 -23.41 -25.95 3.00
N MET A 391 -23.09 -24.68 3.29
CA MET A 391 -23.00 -23.62 2.29
C MET A 391 -21.59 -23.49 1.75
N VAL A 392 -20.60 -23.44 2.65
CA VAL A 392 -19.18 -23.27 2.30
C VAL A 392 -18.31 -24.03 3.29
N THR A 393 -17.25 -24.67 2.81
CA THR A 393 -16.20 -25.27 3.65
C THR A 393 -14.83 -24.77 3.19
N ARG A 394 -14.02 -24.30 4.13
CA ARG A 394 -12.60 -24.00 3.98
C ARG A 394 -11.79 -25.03 4.76
N PRO A 395 -11.24 -26.05 4.09
CA PRO A 395 -10.51 -27.10 4.79
C PRO A 395 -9.14 -26.62 5.30
N LYS A 396 -8.64 -27.24 6.36
CA LYS A 396 -7.25 -27.13 6.85
C LYS A 396 -6.76 -25.71 7.13
N GLN A 397 -7.60 -24.89 7.75
CA GLN A 397 -7.21 -23.57 8.25
C GLN A 397 -6.19 -23.73 9.38
N GLN A 398 -5.09 -22.98 9.29
CA GLN A 398 -4.06 -22.95 10.33
C GLN A 398 -4.51 -22.01 11.45
N ILE A 399 -4.63 -22.55 12.65
CA ILE A 399 -4.91 -21.81 13.87
C ILE A 399 -3.59 -21.61 14.61
N GLN A 400 -3.29 -20.37 14.98
CA GLN A 400 -2.10 -19.99 15.72
C GLN A 400 -2.37 -19.96 17.23
N ASN A 401 -1.32 -20.08 18.04
CA ASN A 401 -1.40 -19.73 19.45
C ASN A 401 -1.68 -18.21 19.57
N GLY A 402 -2.79 -17.84 20.21
CA GLY A 402 -3.35 -16.50 20.18
C GLY A 402 -4.58 -16.43 19.29
N ILE A 403 -4.61 -15.50 18.34
CA ILE A 403 -5.77 -15.18 17.51
C ILE A 403 -5.53 -15.52 16.05
N THR A 404 -6.54 -16.09 15.40
CA THR A 404 -6.56 -16.39 13.97
C THR A 404 -7.80 -15.77 13.33
N HIS A 405 -7.59 -14.90 12.35
CA HIS A 405 -8.64 -14.37 11.49
C HIS A 405 -8.89 -15.32 10.32
N LEU A 406 -10.14 -15.75 10.16
CA LEU A 406 -10.62 -16.52 9.03
C LEU A 406 -11.81 -15.81 8.39
N SER A 407 -12.10 -16.12 7.14
CA SER A 407 -13.24 -15.51 6.45
C SER A 407 -13.81 -16.39 5.34
N PHE A 408 -15.04 -16.11 4.95
CA PHE A 408 -15.68 -16.62 3.75
C PHE A 408 -16.13 -15.45 2.88
N PRO A 409 -15.92 -15.50 1.55
CA PRO A 409 -16.62 -14.59 0.65
C PRO A 409 -18.13 -14.77 0.81
N LYS A 410 -18.86 -13.66 0.90
CA LYS A 410 -20.32 -13.69 1.05
C LYS A 410 -21.05 -14.01 -0.25
N ASP A 411 -20.35 -14.05 -1.37
CA ASP A 411 -20.92 -14.31 -2.69
C ASP A 411 -21.83 -15.55 -2.67
N ALA A 412 -23.10 -15.35 -3.05
CA ALA A 412 -24.16 -16.38 -3.06
C ALA A 412 -24.64 -16.90 -1.68
N ILE A 413 -24.30 -16.21 -0.58
CA ILE A 413 -24.87 -16.45 0.75
C ILE A 413 -26.00 -15.44 0.97
N ALA A 414 -27.22 -15.95 1.09
CA ALA A 414 -28.40 -15.12 1.30
C ALA A 414 -28.45 -14.57 2.74
N THR A 415 -29.22 -13.50 2.93
CA THR A 415 -29.59 -13.00 4.26
C THR A 415 -30.29 -14.11 5.05
N GLY A 416 -29.83 -14.40 6.26
CA GLY A 416 -30.37 -15.49 7.07
C GLY A 416 -29.56 -15.81 8.31
N ILE A 417 -30.05 -16.80 9.07
CA ILE A 417 -29.33 -17.34 10.23
C ILE A 417 -28.51 -18.54 9.78
N TYR A 418 -27.23 -18.52 10.13
CA TYR A 418 -26.27 -19.56 9.83
C TYR A 418 -25.54 -20.02 11.08
N MET A 419 -24.88 -21.16 10.97
CA MET A 419 -23.96 -21.71 11.96
C MET A 419 -22.58 -21.86 11.33
N ILE A 420 -21.59 -21.26 11.97
CA ILE A 420 -20.18 -21.51 11.69
C ILE A 420 -19.75 -22.67 12.55
N GLN A 421 -19.03 -23.61 11.94
CA GLN A 421 -18.44 -24.75 12.57
C GLN A 421 -16.93 -24.75 12.32
N LEU A 422 -16.13 -24.84 13.37
CA LEU A 422 -14.69 -25.04 13.31
C LEU A 422 -14.37 -26.40 13.90
N GLN A 423 -13.81 -27.32 13.11
CA GLN A 423 -13.64 -28.71 13.53
C GLN A 423 -12.30 -29.32 13.12
N ASN A 424 -11.83 -30.29 13.89
CA ASN A 424 -10.78 -31.23 13.51
C ASN A 424 -11.18 -32.65 13.98
N ASP A 425 -10.26 -33.60 13.91
CA ASP A 425 -10.52 -34.99 14.32
C ASP A 425 -10.89 -35.16 15.80
N ASN A 426 -10.59 -34.18 16.65
CA ASN A 426 -10.70 -34.23 18.11
C ASN A 426 -11.71 -33.23 18.70
N SER A 427 -12.07 -32.17 17.99
CA SER A 427 -12.94 -31.09 18.50
C SER A 427 -13.83 -30.49 17.40
N ALA A 428 -15.03 -30.05 17.79
CA ALA A 428 -15.93 -29.28 16.94
C ALA A 428 -16.55 -28.13 17.75
N LEU A 429 -16.36 -26.91 17.27
CA LEU A 429 -16.90 -25.68 17.84
C LEU A 429 -17.96 -25.13 16.92
N ASN A 430 -19.05 -24.61 17.47
CA ASN A 430 -20.14 -24.04 16.69
C ASN A 430 -20.48 -22.62 17.17
N ARG A 431 -20.73 -21.69 16.24
CA ARG A 431 -21.14 -20.31 16.53
C ARG A 431 -22.29 -19.93 15.59
N ARG A 432 -23.39 -19.42 16.14
CA ARG A 432 -24.48 -18.86 15.33
C ARG A 432 -24.13 -17.45 14.86
N ILE A 433 -24.53 -17.11 13.65
CA ILE A 433 -24.37 -15.79 13.05
C ILE A 433 -25.62 -15.42 12.24
N MET A 434 -25.99 -14.15 12.24
CA MET A 434 -26.91 -13.58 11.28
C MET A 434 -26.11 -12.92 10.15
N ILE A 435 -26.37 -13.33 8.92
CA ILE A 435 -25.80 -12.73 7.71
C ILE A 435 -26.88 -11.80 7.14
N GLN A 436 -26.52 -10.54 6.85
CA GLN A 436 -27.45 -9.46 6.52
C GLN A 436 -27.53 -9.13 5.04
#